data_AF-A0A851C214-F1
#
_entry.id   AF-A0A851C214-F1
#
_cell.length_a   1.000
_cell.length_b   1.000
_cell.length_c   1.000
_cell.angle_alpha   90.00
_cell.angle_beta   90.00
_cell.angle_gamma   90.00
#
_symmetry.space_group_name_H-M   'P 1'
#
loop_
_entity.id
_entity.type
_entity.pdbx_description
1 polymer ?
#
loop_
_entity_poly.entity_id
_entity_poly.type
_entity_poly.pdbx_seq_one_letter_code
_entity_poly.pdbx_strand_id
1 'polypeptide(L)'
;QLAQELALGRLSPQPGLPEGLRGQLQALLTPDAARAAELRAECSRGFEGIVRRLWPQLEVVVVGSAHGTERIYCDALRQADCQGLPFYCPFYRAAGALLGVNLWPEGSMPQILLCPDWAFCEFLPCPAKEESQTVLLDELWEGREYGLVVTAQPGEYRCRAGEVLRVTGFHKQCPLVEPVRRESQTLNVRGESIPEERFCQSLCRALGMWPGACLIDYVCVESSLLGDSSGPCAPHYEVFVELQGLRDLSEGQRYKLDQCLQEDFPVYKSFRFKGSIGPLRLHLVGTGAFTRLREALGSPVPMPRVLREEQLLRLIQSSVIS
;
A
#
# COMPACT_ATOMS: atom_id res chain seq x y z
N GLN A 1 -11.84 11.87 24.63
CA GLN A 1 -12.51 10.73 25.28
C GLN A 1 -11.52 9.81 26.00
N LEU A 2 -10.56 9.17 25.31
CA LEU A 2 -9.60 8.22 25.93
C LEU A 2 -8.87 8.77 27.17
N ALA A 3 -8.39 10.02 27.13
CA ALA A 3 -7.76 10.64 28.31
C ALA A 3 -8.72 10.79 29.51
N GLN A 4 -10.03 10.94 29.27
CA GLN A 4 -11.02 11.00 30.34
C GLN A 4 -11.31 9.61 30.92
N GLU A 5 -11.34 8.57 30.08
CA GLU A 5 -11.47 7.18 30.53
C GLU A 5 -10.28 6.76 31.38
N LEU A 6 -9.07 7.16 30.99
CA LEU A 6 -7.86 6.94 31.78
C LEU A 6 -7.89 7.68 33.12
N ALA A 7 -8.32 8.96 33.13
CA ALA A 7 -8.43 9.74 34.36
C ALA A 7 -9.41 9.13 35.37
N LEU A 8 -10.51 8.55 34.87
CA LEU A 8 -11.56 7.95 35.70
C LEU A 8 -11.32 6.45 35.96
N GLY A 9 -10.38 5.83 35.25
CA GLY A 9 -10.20 4.38 35.21
C GLY A 9 -11.47 3.64 34.78
N ARG A 10 -12.28 4.21 33.87
CA ARG A 10 -13.58 3.63 33.47
C ARG A 10 -13.77 3.72 31.97
N LEU A 11 -14.04 2.57 31.35
CA LEU A 11 -14.37 2.49 29.93
C LEU A 11 -15.81 2.95 29.66
N SER A 12 -15.96 3.83 28.67
CA SER A 12 -17.28 4.19 28.16
C SER A 12 -17.90 2.98 27.44
N PRO A 13 -19.24 2.86 27.40
CA PRO A 13 -19.89 1.80 26.64
C PRO A 13 -19.57 1.95 25.15
N GLN A 14 -18.88 0.95 24.57
CA GLN A 14 -18.61 0.89 23.14
C GLN A 14 -19.48 -0.20 22.50
N PRO A 15 -20.31 0.12 21.49
CA PRO A 15 -21.05 -0.87 20.74
C PRO A 15 -20.08 -1.74 19.92
N GLY A 16 -20.32 -3.05 19.87
CA GLY A 16 -19.54 -3.98 19.04
C GLY A 16 -18.33 -4.64 19.72
N LEU A 17 -18.07 -4.38 21.00
CA LEU A 17 -17.07 -5.17 21.74
C LEU A 17 -17.59 -6.60 22.00
N PRO A 18 -16.77 -7.64 21.77
CA PRO A 18 -17.11 -9.01 22.15
C PRO A 18 -17.45 -9.13 23.64
N GLU A 19 -18.35 -10.05 23.98
CA GLU A 19 -18.71 -10.33 25.37
C GLU A 19 -17.46 -10.71 26.20
N GLY A 20 -17.37 -10.20 27.42
CA GLY A 20 -16.23 -10.45 28.32
C GLY A 20 -14.99 -9.58 28.09
N LEU A 21 -14.71 -9.13 26.86
CA LEU A 21 -13.53 -8.30 26.55
C LEU A 21 -13.53 -6.98 27.32
N ARG A 22 -14.71 -6.37 27.47
CA ARG A 22 -14.86 -5.15 28.27
C ARG A 22 -14.43 -5.34 29.72
N GLY A 23 -14.80 -6.47 30.32
CA GLY A 23 -14.42 -6.79 31.70
C GLY A 23 -12.91 -6.92 31.86
N GLN A 24 -12.26 -7.57 30.89
CA GLN A 24 -10.80 -7.72 30.85
C GLN A 24 -10.10 -6.36 30.71
N LEU A 25 -10.52 -5.52 29.76
CA LEU A 25 -9.93 -4.19 29.57
C LEU A 25 -10.15 -3.29 30.79
N GLN A 26 -11.34 -3.37 31.41
CA GLN A 26 -11.66 -2.62 32.62
C GLN A 26 -10.80 -3.05 33.83
N ALA A 27 -10.41 -4.33 33.90
CA ALA A 27 -9.53 -4.83 34.96
C ALA A 27 -8.07 -4.35 34.82
N LEU A 28 -7.64 -4.00 33.60
CA LEU A 28 -6.31 -3.44 33.32
C LEU A 28 -6.24 -1.92 33.58
N LEU A 29 -7.39 -1.24 33.62
CA LEU A 29 -7.47 0.20 33.81
C LEU A 29 -7.42 0.59 35.28
N THR A 30 -6.40 1.36 35.63
CA THR A 30 -6.32 2.06 36.91
C THR A 30 -6.49 3.57 36.67
N PRO A 31 -7.23 4.29 37.53
CA PRO A 31 -7.38 5.73 37.39
C PRO A 31 -6.04 6.44 37.44
N ASP A 32 -5.68 7.16 36.38
CA ASP A 32 -4.45 7.93 36.28
C ASP A 32 -4.73 9.33 35.70
N ALA A 33 -5.01 10.27 36.61
CA ALA A 33 -5.29 11.65 36.27
C ALA A 33 -4.04 12.41 35.77
N ALA A 34 -2.85 12.03 36.25
CA ALA A 34 -1.59 12.68 35.88
C ALA A 34 -1.25 12.35 34.42
N ARG A 35 -1.27 11.06 34.07
CA ARG A 35 -1.07 10.62 32.69
C ARG A 35 -2.14 11.16 31.77
N ALA A 36 -3.40 11.19 32.20
CA ALA A 36 -4.47 11.80 31.40
C ALA A 36 -4.25 13.29 31.12
N ALA A 37 -3.70 14.05 32.07
CA ALA A 37 -3.35 15.46 31.87
C ALA A 37 -2.18 15.60 30.88
N GLU A 38 -1.15 14.75 31.00
CA GLU A 38 -0.02 14.69 30.07
C GLU A 38 -0.49 14.39 28.63
N LEU A 39 -1.33 13.37 28.43
CA LEU A 39 -1.89 13.03 27.12
C LEU A 39 -2.63 14.22 26.49
N ARG A 40 -3.42 14.96 27.29
CA ARG A 40 -4.14 16.15 26.80
C ARG A 40 -3.18 17.26 26.42
N ALA A 41 -2.15 17.50 27.23
CA ALA A 41 -1.15 18.53 26.96
C ALA A 41 -0.32 18.20 25.71
N GLU A 42 0.04 16.94 25.50
CA GLU A 42 0.79 16.53 24.30
C GLU A 42 -0.07 16.57 23.03
N CYS A 43 -1.33 16.13 23.09
CA CYS A 43 -2.23 16.20 21.95
C CYS A 43 -2.60 17.64 21.56
N SER A 44 -2.65 18.59 22.52
CA SER A 44 -2.95 19.99 22.22
C SER A 44 -1.82 20.72 21.49
N ARG A 45 -0.59 20.21 21.58
CA ARG A 45 0.59 20.72 20.86
C ARG A 45 0.62 20.32 19.38
N GLY A 46 -0.23 19.39 18.96
CA GLY A 46 -0.26 18.83 17.60
C GLY A 46 0.30 17.40 17.53
N PHE A 47 0.26 16.81 16.32
CA PHE A 47 0.54 15.38 16.12
C PHE A 47 1.91 15.09 15.48
N GLU A 48 2.60 16.08 14.94
CA GLU A 48 3.97 15.92 14.44
C GLU A 48 4.86 15.38 15.56
N GLY A 49 5.54 14.25 15.37
CA GLY A 49 6.39 13.57 16.37
C GLY A 49 5.68 13.10 17.64
N ILE A 50 4.34 13.00 17.64
CA ILE A 50 3.56 12.69 18.84
C ILE A 50 3.88 11.31 19.42
N VAL A 51 4.21 10.33 18.58
CA VAL A 51 4.45 8.96 19.03
C VAL A 51 5.61 8.90 20.02
N ARG A 52 6.70 9.61 19.72
CA ARG A 52 7.86 9.67 20.63
C ARG A 52 7.58 10.49 21.89
N ARG A 53 6.70 11.48 21.83
CA ARG A 53 6.30 12.27 23.02
C ARG A 53 5.42 11.46 23.96
N LEU A 54 4.48 10.70 23.41
CA LEU A 54 3.60 9.83 24.21
C LEU A 54 4.36 8.61 24.73
N TRP A 55 5.26 8.02 23.94
CA TRP A 55 6.05 6.86 24.32
C TRP A 55 7.55 7.17 24.24
N PRO A 56 8.14 7.82 25.27
CA PRO A 56 9.52 8.29 25.23
C PRO A 56 10.57 7.15 25.19
N GLN A 57 10.18 5.95 25.61
CA GLN A 57 11.01 4.75 25.55
C GLN A 57 10.80 3.93 24.27
N LEU A 58 9.96 4.39 23.34
CA LEU A 58 9.74 3.69 22.08
C LEU A 58 10.96 3.85 21.17
N GLU A 59 11.58 2.73 20.80
CA GLU A 59 12.79 2.73 19.96
C GLU A 59 12.49 2.41 18.49
N VAL A 60 11.39 1.69 18.19
CA VAL A 60 11.08 1.21 16.85
C VAL A 60 9.58 1.11 16.59
N VAL A 61 9.17 1.44 15.36
CA VAL A 61 7.80 1.22 14.87
C VAL A 61 7.79 -0.04 14.01
N VAL A 62 7.04 -1.06 14.44
CA VAL A 62 6.91 -2.32 13.70
C VAL A 62 5.73 -2.23 12.73
N VAL A 63 5.99 -2.46 11.44
CA VAL A 63 4.98 -2.44 10.38
C VAL A 63 4.85 -3.81 9.71
N GLY A 64 3.64 -4.11 9.20
CA GLY A 64 3.35 -5.39 8.53
C GLY A 64 3.81 -5.46 7.07
N SER A 65 4.00 -4.31 6.42
CA SER A 65 4.58 -4.18 5.09
C SER A 65 5.24 -2.81 4.96
N ALA A 66 6.42 -2.77 4.33
CA ALA A 66 7.16 -1.54 4.03
C ALA A 66 7.56 -1.44 2.55
N HIS A 67 6.99 -2.29 1.70
CA HIS A 67 7.35 -2.42 0.28
C HIS A 67 6.25 -1.88 -0.62
N GLY A 68 6.55 -1.75 -1.91
CA GLY A 68 5.57 -1.35 -2.93
C GLY A 68 4.90 -0.02 -2.62
N THR A 69 3.58 0.02 -2.78
CA THR A 69 2.79 1.25 -2.67
C THR A 69 2.37 1.57 -1.25
N GLU A 70 2.56 0.65 -0.30
CA GLU A 70 2.35 0.85 1.13
C GLU A 70 3.43 1.76 1.74
N ARG A 71 4.56 1.93 1.02
CA ARG A 71 5.63 2.87 1.36
C ARG A 71 5.12 4.31 1.50
N ILE A 72 4.07 4.71 0.77
CA ILE A 72 3.50 6.06 0.90
C ILE A 72 3.01 6.34 2.33
N TYR A 73 2.43 5.34 3.00
CA TYR A 73 1.97 5.49 4.39
C TYR A 73 3.14 5.50 5.36
N CYS A 74 4.14 4.67 5.13
CA CYS A 74 5.36 4.67 5.94
C CYS A 74 6.06 6.03 5.87
N ASP A 75 6.18 6.60 4.67
CA ASP A 75 6.82 7.91 4.46
C ASP A 75 6.00 9.04 5.08
N ALA A 76 4.67 9.02 4.95
CA ALA A 76 3.78 9.98 5.62
C ALA A 76 3.91 9.91 7.15
N LEU A 77 3.91 8.71 7.74
CA LEU A 77 4.06 8.53 9.19
C LEU A 77 5.44 8.97 9.67
N ARG A 78 6.52 8.69 8.91
CA ARG A 78 7.88 9.14 9.26
C ARG A 78 8.01 10.66 9.25
N GLN A 79 7.30 11.35 8.36
CA GLN A 79 7.32 12.81 8.26
C GLN A 79 6.41 13.49 9.29
N ALA A 80 5.37 12.80 9.77
CA ALA A 80 4.42 13.31 10.74
C ALA A 80 4.59 12.62 12.12
N ASP A 81 3.70 11.68 12.46
CA ASP A 81 3.51 11.18 13.83
C ASP A 81 4.74 10.47 14.43
N CYS A 82 5.50 9.78 13.58
CA CYS A 82 6.64 8.93 13.95
C CYS A 82 8.00 9.59 13.62
N GLN A 83 8.06 10.92 13.61
CA GLN A 83 9.27 11.66 13.32
C GLN A 83 10.46 11.21 14.18
N GLY A 84 11.56 10.84 13.53
CA GLY A 84 12.79 10.40 14.18
C GLY A 84 12.74 9.00 14.80
N LEU A 85 11.75 8.16 14.44
CA LEU A 85 11.69 6.74 14.81
C LEU A 85 12.03 5.84 13.61
N PRO A 86 12.85 4.80 13.79
CA PRO A 86 13.08 3.80 12.77
C PRO A 86 11.84 2.92 12.57
N PHE A 87 11.64 2.47 11.34
CA PHE A 87 10.56 1.56 10.96
C PHE A 87 11.16 0.20 10.64
N TYR A 88 10.56 -0.86 11.19
CA TYR A 88 11.04 -2.22 11.00
C TYR A 88 9.90 -3.14 10.54
N CYS A 89 10.15 -3.86 9.46
CA CYS A 89 9.25 -4.90 8.94
C CYS A 89 9.91 -6.26 9.19
N PRO A 90 9.56 -6.97 10.28
CA PRO A 90 10.25 -8.19 10.70
C PRO A 90 9.96 -9.40 9.82
N PHE A 91 8.78 -9.43 9.23
CA PHE A 91 8.23 -10.61 8.58
C PHE A 91 7.76 -10.27 7.17
N TYR A 92 7.95 -11.21 6.26
CA TYR A 92 7.34 -11.17 4.94
C TYR A 92 6.25 -12.22 4.86
N ARG A 93 5.06 -11.76 4.44
CA ARG A 93 3.87 -12.59 4.27
C ARG A 93 3.33 -12.40 2.87
N ALA A 94 3.00 -13.49 2.20
CA ALA A 94 2.28 -13.48 0.93
C ALA A 94 1.35 -14.69 0.86
N ALA A 95 0.24 -14.56 0.12
CA ALA A 95 -0.77 -15.61 -0.02
C ALA A 95 -1.20 -16.25 1.32
N GLY A 96 -1.38 -15.44 2.37
CA GLY A 96 -1.79 -15.93 3.70
C GLY A 96 -0.72 -16.69 4.49
N ALA A 97 0.47 -16.87 3.93
CA ALA A 97 1.59 -17.60 4.53
C ALA A 97 2.71 -16.68 4.99
N LEU A 98 3.43 -17.09 6.04
CA LEU A 98 4.65 -16.46 6.48
C LEU A 98 5.82 -17.10 5.72
N LEU A 99 6.62 -16.30 5.01
CA LEU A 99 7.59 -16.82 4.04
C LEU A 99 9.03 -16.47 4.37
N GLY A 100 9.25 -15.39 5.12
CA GLY A 100 10.60 -14.95 5.43
C GLY A 100 10.68 -13.93 6.54
N VAL A 101 11.93 -13.64 6.92
CA VAL A 101 12.30 -12.70 7.99
C VAL A 101 13.24 -11.64 7.46
N ASN A 102 13.11 -10.43 7.97
CA ASN A 102 14.15 -9.42 7.79
C ASN A 102 15.17 -9.58 8.93
N LEU A 103 16.44 -9.79 8.63
CA LEU A 103 17.51 -9.85 9.64
C LEU A 103 18.24 -8.52 9.82
N TRP A 104 17.91 -7.51 9.01
CA TRP A 104 18.60 -6.23 8.94
C TRP A 104 17.68 -5.08 9.34
N PRO A 105 17.51 -4.81 10.65
CA PRO A 105 16.61 -3.77 11.14
C PRO A 105 17.02 -2.35 10.74
N GLU A 106 18.32 -2.14 10.49
CA GLU A 106 18.89 -0.84 10.11
C GLU A 106 18.91 -0.60 8.59
N GLY A 107 18.54 -1.61 7.79
CA GLY A 107 18.56 -1.53 6.33
C GLY A 107 17.56 -0.51 5.80
N SER A 108 18.00 0.37 4.89
CA SER A 108 17.12 1.33 4.22
C SER A 108 16.08 0.68 3.30
N MET A 109 16.38 -0.53 2.81
CA MET A 109 15.47 -1.38 2.06
C MET A 109 15.36 -2.73 2.80
N PRO A 110 14.15 -3.27 3.04
CA PRO A 110 14.03 -4.51 3.78
C PRO A 110 14.51 -5.66 2.89
N GLN A 111 15.57 -6.34 3.32
CA GLN A 111 16.05 -7.57 2.69
C GLN A 111 15.42 -8.75 3.42
N ILE A 112 14.64 -9.55 2.71
CA ILE A 112 13.90 -10.66 3.31
C ILE A 112 14.66 -11.95 3.06
N LEU A 113 15.05 -12.62 4.13
CA LEU A 113 15.55 -13.98 4.08
C LEU A 113 14.36 -14.95 4.00
N LEU A 114 14.26 -15.70 2.91
CA LEU A 114 13.24 -16.75 2.81
C LEU A 114 13.58 -17.92 3.74
N CYS A 115 12.56 -18.47 4.37
CA CYS A 115 12.65 -19.58 5.32
C CYS A 115 12.04 -20.85 4.68
N PRO A 116 12.86 -21.79 4.19
CA PRO A 116 12.37 -22.98 3.47
C PRO A 116 11.40 -23.86 4.28
N ASP A 117 11.56 -23.89 5.61
CA ASP A 117 10.74 -24.73 6.50
C ASP A 117 9.34 -24.15 6.78
N TRP A 118 9.06 -22.90 6.38
CA TRP A 118 7.80 -22.24 6.72
C TRP A 118 6.70 -22.46 5.69
N ALA A 119 7.07 -22.53 4.41
CA ALA A 119 6.18 -22.84 3.31
C ALA A 119 6.98 -23.37 2.13
N PHE A 120 6.38 -24.27 1.35
CA PHE A 120 7.00 -24.72 0.11
C PHE A 120 6.80 -23.66 -0.98
N CYS A 121 7.92 -23.10 -1.46
CA CYS A 121 7.94 -22.03 -2.43
C CYS A 121 8.56 -22.51 -3.75
N GLU A 122 7.84 -22.26 -4.83
CA GLU A 122 8.27 -22.41 -6.21
C GLU A 122 8.40 -21.02 -6.86
N PHE A 123 9.28 -20.88 -7.84
CA PHE A 123 9.62 -19.60 -8.43
C PHE A 123 9.49 -19.66 -9.95
N LEU A 124 8.70 -18.75 -10.53
CA LEU A 124 8.52 -18.66 -11.96
C LEU A 124 9.46 -17.57 -12.53
N PRO A 125 10.43 -17.89 -13.40
CA PRO A 125 11.32 -16.87 -13.96
C PRO A 125 10.56 -15.72 -14.63
N CYS A 126 10.98 -14.48 -14.34
CA CYS A 126 10.40 -13.26 -14.91
C CYS A 126 11.47 -12.44 -15.66
N PRO A 127 11.31 -12.14 -16.97
CA PRO A 127 10.16 -12.43 -17.81
C PRO A 127 10.02 -13.93 -18.13
N ALA A 128 8.78 -14.41 -18.19
CA ALA A 128 8.49 -15.79 -18.54
C ALA A 128 8.87 -16.06 -20.00
N LYS A 129 9.66 -17.11 -20.23
CA LYS A 129 9.79 -17.75 -21.54
C LYS A 129 8.56 -18.64 -21.79
N GLU A 130 8.20 -18.87 -23.06
CA GLU A 130 6.93 -19.48 -23.49
C GLU A 130 6.59 -20.85 -22.87
N GLU A 131 7.52 -21.51 -22.17
CA GLU A 131 7.28 -22.72 -21.36
C GLU A 131 8.11 -22.71 -20.06
N SER A 132 7.99 -21.65 -19.27
CA SER A 132 8.77 -21.55 -18.02
C SER A 132 8.23 -22.49 -16.95
N GLN A 133 8.96 -23.59 -16.71
CA GLN A 133 8.78 -24.39 -15.51
C GLN A 133 9.16 -23.57 -14.28
N THR A 134 8.50 -23.86 -13.17
CA THR A 134 8.91 -23.33 -11.86
C THR A 134 10.26 -23.92 -11.49
N VAL A 135 11.09 -23.08 -10.89
CA VAL A 135 12.38 -23.46 -10.31
C VAL A 135 12.27 -23.48 -8.79
N LEU A 136 13.16 -24.22 -8.16
CA LEU A 136 13.24 -24.35 -6.71
C LEU A 136 14.15 -23.27 -6.09
N LEU A 137 14.21 -23.27 -4.77
CA LEU A 137 14.90 -22.27 -3.96
C LEU A 137 16.42 -22.24 -4.20
N ASP A 138 17.03 -23.38 -4.51
CA ASP A 138 18.46 -23.56 -4.82
C ASP A 138 18.84 -23.20 -6.27
N GLU A 139 17.84 -23.04 -7.14
CA GLU A 139 18.01 -22.67 -8.55
C GLU A 139 17.85 -21.15 -8.81
N LEU A 140 17.69 -20.38 -7.73
CA LEU A 140 17.57 -18.93 -7.78
C LEU A 140 18.93 -18.27 -8.10
N TRP A 141 18.88 -17.18 -8.85
CA TRP A 141 20.06 -16.41 -9.23
C TRP A 141 19.94 -14.96 -8.79
N GLU A 142 21.01 -14.44 -8.20
CA GLU A 142 21.11 -13.03 -7.81
C GLU A 142 20.84 -12.09 -9.00
N GLY A 143 20.12 -11.01 -8.73
CA GLY A 143 19.72 -9.99 -9.71
C GLY A 143 18.54 -10.38 -10.59
N ARG A 144 18.02 -11.62 -10.51
CA ARG A 144 16.87 -12.06 -11.30
C ARG A 144 15.55 -11.89 -10.55
N GLU A 145 14.49 -11.73 -11.33
CA GLU A 145 13.11 -11.60 -10.86
C GLU A 145 12.34 -12.91 -11.06
N TYR A 146 11.48 -13.24 -10.10
CA TYR A 146 10.69 -14.46 -10.11
C TYR A 146 9.29 -14.19 -9.56
N GLY A 147 8.27 -14.70 -10.25
CA GLY A 147 6.91 -14.79 -9.72
C GLY A 147 6.82 -15.86 -8.65
N LEU A 148 6.20 -15.55 -7.52
CA LEU A 148 6.09 -16.45 -6.38
C LEU A 148 4.89 -17.40 -6.51
N VAL A 149 5.15 -18.70 -6.31
CA VAL A 149 4.15 -19.77 -6.23
C VAL A 149 4.28 -20.45 -4.87
N VAL A 150 3.20 -20.51 -4.09
CA VAL A 150 3.23 -20.95 -2.69
C VAL A 150 2.33 -22.18 -2.51
N THR A 151 2.82 -23.13 -1.71
CA THR A 151 2.04 -24.20 -1.11
C THR A 151 2.24 -24.13 0.39
N ALA A 152 1.23 -23.65 1.12
CA ALA A 152 1.35 -23.35 2.55
C ALA A 152 0.19 -23.87 3.41
N GLN A 153 -1.05 -23.81 2.92
CA GLN A 153 -2.21 -24.25 3.69
C GLN A 153 -2.82 -25.54 3.12
N PRO A 154 -3.43 -26.39 3.97
CA PRO A 154 -4.13 -27.59 3.50
C PRO A 154 -5.20 -27.21 2.46
N GLY A 155 -5.10 -27.78 1.25
CA GLY A 155 -6.00 -27.49 0.14
C GLY A 155 -5.51 -26.41 -0.83
N GLU A 156 -4.47 -25.65 -0.46
CA GLU A 156 -3.85 -24.62 -1.31
C GLU A 156 -2.51 -25.12 -1.85
N TYR A 157 -2.54 -25.69 -3.06
CA TYR A 157 -1.37 -26.25 -3.73
C TYR A 157 -0.99 -25.45 -4.96
N ARG A 158 0.29 -25.09 -5.05
CA ARG A 158 0.88 -24.35 -6.18
C ARG A 158 0.10 -23.09 -6.55
N CYS A 159 -0.31 -22.33 -5.52
CA CYS A 159 -1.07 -21.10 -5.69
C CYS A 159 -0.13 -19.96 -6.12
N ARG A 160 -0.44 -19.27 -7.21
CA ARG A 160 0.29 -18.06 -7.60
C ARG A 160 -0.01 -16.96 -6.58
N ALA A 161 1.01 -16.52 -5.86
CA ALA A 161 0.86 -15.42 -4.91
C ALA A 161 0.63 -14.07 -5.61
N GLY A 162 0.96 -13.99 -6.91
CA GLY A 162 0.85 -12.76 -7.70
C GLY A 162 1.87 -11.71 -7.28
N GLU A 163 2.92 -12.07 -6.55
CA GLU A 163 4.03 -11.19 -6.18
C GLU A 163 5.28 -11.59 -6.96
N VAL A 164 6.03 -10.60 -7.44
CA VAL A 164 7.32 -10.78 -8.09
C VAL A 164 8.42 -10.38 -7.12
N LEU A 165 9.33 -11.30 -6.88
CA LEU A 165 10.48 -11.16 -5.99
C LEU A 165 11.75 -11.01 -6.82
N ARG A 166 12.62 -10.09 -6.42
CA ARG A 166 14.00 -10.00 -6.94
C ARG A 166 14.96 -10.60 -5.93
N VAL A 167 15.82 -11.50 -6.37
CA VAL A 167 16.89 -12.05 -5.54
C VAL A 167 17.99 -11.00 -5.41
N THR A 168 18.26 -10.54 -4.20
CA THR A 168 19.26 -9.52 -3.91
C THR A 168 20.59 -10.11 -3.44
N GLY A 169 20.61 -11.40 -3.10
CA GLY A 169 21.80 -12.11 -2.68
C GLY A 169 21.44 -13.37 -1.92
N PHE A 170 22.37 -13.87 -1.11
CA PHE A 170 22.19 -15.06 -0.29
C PHE A 170 22.78 -14.86 1.10
N HIS A 171 22.04 -15.29 2.12
CA HIS A 171 22.59 -15.47 3.46
C HIS A 171 22.85 -16.95 3.68
N LYS A 172 24.13 -17.33 3.64
CA LYS A 172 24.56 -18.74 3.55
C LYS A 172 23.97 -19.36 2.27
N GLN A 173 23.08 -20.36 2.41
CA GLN A 173 22.40 -21.02 1.30
C GLN A 173 20.98 -20.51 1.07
N CYS A 174 20.46 -19.66 1.96
CA CYS A 174 19.08 -19.16 1.86
C CYS A 174 19.07 -17.85 1.04
N PRO A 175 18.15 -17.71 0.07
CA PRO A 175 18.07 -16.53 -0.78
C PRO A 175 17.55 -15.32 0.00
N LEU A 176 18.12 -14.17 -0.33
CA LEU A 176 17.63 -12.85 0.05
C LEU A 176 16.80 -12.30 -1.08
N VAL A 177 15.60 -11.83 -0.76
CA VAL A 177 14.64 -11.34 -1.74
C VAL A 177 14.08 -9.99 -1.35
N GLU A 178 13.65 -9.27 -2.37
CA GLU A 178 12.92 -8.01 -2.28
C GLU A 178 11.64 -8.12 -3.12
N PRO A 179 10.45 -7.82 -2.54
CA PRO A 179 9.22 -7.68 -3.29
C PRO A 179 9.29 -6.46 -4.22
N VAL A 180 9.15 -6.68 -5.53
CA VAL A 180 9.29 -5.65 -6.57
C VAL A 180 7.95 -5.19 -7.13
N ARG A 181 6.98 -6.10 -7.30
CA ARG A 181 5.66 -5.75 -7.84
C ARG A 181 4.63 -6.82 -7.55
N ARG A 182 3.36 -6.44 -7.59
CA ARG A 182 2.23 -7.37 -7.65
C ARG A 182 1.71 -7.46 -9.07
N GLU A 183 1.65 -8.66 -9.63
CA GLU A 183 1.16 -8.92 -11.00
C GLU A 183 -0.31 -8.53 -11.15
N SER A 184 -1.12 -8.71 -10.09
CA SER A 184 -2.54 -8.35 -10.07
C SER A 184 -2.79 -6.84 -10.10
N GLN A 185 -1.77 -6.04 -9.78
CA GLN A 185 -1.83 -4.59 -9.69
C GLN A 185 -1.05 -3.93 -10.84
N THR A 186 -1.44 -4.30 -12.05
CA THR A 186 -0.95 -3.69 -13.28
C THR A 186 -2.12 -3.04 -14.01
N LEU A 187 -1.90 -1.84 -14.54
CA LEU A 187 -2.85 -1.16 -15.41
C LEU A 187 -2.59 -1.59 -16.85
N ASN A 188 -3.64 -2.07 -17.53
CA ASN A 188 -3.57 -2.54 -18.89
C ASN A 188 -4.89 -2.33 -19.61
N VAL A 189 -4.90 -1.39 -20.54
CA VAL A 189 -6.06 -1.10 -21.38
C VAL A 189 -5.89 -1.69 -22.80
N ARG A 190 -4.67 -1.68 -23.35
CA ARG A 190 -4.41 -2.10 -24.74
C ARG A 190 -3.13 -2.93 -24.92
N GLY A 191 -2.51 -3.38 -23.84
CA GLY A 191 -1.32 -4.22 -23.83
C GLY A 191 -0.04 -3.56 -23.30
N GLU A 192 -0.10 -2.29 -22.88
CA GLU A 192 1.04 -1.49 -22.43
C GLU A 192 1.56 -1.82 -21.02
N SER A 193 0.83 -2.63 -20.25
CA SER A 193 1.15 -3.13 -18.89
C SER A 193 2.01 -2.19 -18.04
N ILE A 194 1.35 -1.32 -17.27
CA ILE A 194 1.98 -0.38 -16.35
C ILE A 194 1.88 -0.93 -14.91
N PRO A 195 3.00 -1.30 -14.25
CA PRO A 195 2.98 -1.74 -12.86
C PRO A 195 2.62 -0.61 -11.89
N GLU A 196 1.86 -0.93 -10.84
CA GLU A 196 1.43 0.02 -9.80
C GLU A 196 2.58 0.81 -9.18
N GLU A 197 3.73 0.18 -8.95
CA GLU A 197 4.87 0.81 -8.29
C GLU A 197 5.48 1.90 -9.18
N ARG A 198 5.62 1.60 -10.47
CA ARG A 198 6.12 2.54 -11.47
C ARG A 198 5.13 3.67 -11.73
N PHE A 199 3.83 3.35 -11.70
CA PHE A 199 2.78 4.36 -11.72
C PHE A 199 2.88 5.29 -10.49
N CYS A 200 3.03 4.74 -9.28
CA CYS A 200 3.19 5.52 -8.05
C CYS A 200 4.39 6.47 -8.14
N GLN A 201 5.51 6.01 -8.67
CA GLN A 201 6.71 6.84 -8.89
C GLN A 201 6.40 8.01 -9.85
N SER A 202 5.68 7.74 -10.95
CA SER A 202 5.25 8.75 -11.91
C SER A 202 4.29 9.78 -11.27
N LEU A 203 3.35 9.30 -10.45
CA LEU A 203 2.41 10.13 -9.69
C LEU A 203 3.14 11.02 -8.67
N CYS A 204 4.07 10.46 -7.89
CA CYS A 204 4.88 11.23 -6.94
C CYS A 204 5.71 12.31 -7.65
N ARG A 205 6.27 12.00 -8.83
CA ARG A 205 6.98 13.00 -9.66
C ARG A 205 6.03 14.12 -10.12
N ALA A 206 4.82 13.77 -10.55
CA ALA A 206 3.80 14.74 -10.94
C ALA A 206 3.40 15.65 -9.77
N LEU A 207 3.18 15.06 -8.59
CA LEU A 207 2.82 15.77 -7.36
C LEU A 207 3.94 16.69 -6.86
N GLY A 208 5.21 16.32 -7.04
CA GLY A 208 6.35 17.19 -6.74
C GLY A 208 6.34 18.51 -7.52
N MET A 209 5.58 18.59 -8.61
CA MET A 209 5.38 19.82 -9.39
C MET A 209 4.16 20.64 -8.94
N TRP A 210 3.39 20.17 -7.95
CA TRP A 210 2.16 20.80 -7.48
C TRP A 210 2.39 21.40 -6.08
N PRO A 211 2.62 22.71 -5.97
CA PRO A 211 2.97 23.33 -4.71
C PRO A 211 1.84 23.16 -3.68
N GLY A 212 2.20 22.67 -2.49
CA GLY A 212 1.25 22.46 -1.39
C GLY A 212 0.43 21.18 -1.47
N ALA A 213 0.60 20.35 -2.51
CA ALA A 213 -0.08 19.07 -2.62
C ALA A 213 0.65 17.98 -1.82
N CYS A 214 -0.05 17.34 -0.89
CA CYS A 214 0.42 16.13 -0.23
C CYS A 214 -0.53 14.97 -0.56
N LEU A 215 0.02 13.86 -1.05
CA LEU A 215 -0.77 12.67 -1.36
C LEU A 215 -1.12 11.92 -0.08
N ILE A 216 -2.41 11.76 0.17
CA ILE A 216 -2.91 10.91 1.25
C ILE A 216 -3.05 9.48 0.75
N ASP A 217 -3.79 9.31 -0.35
CA ASP A 217 -4.06 8.00 -0.94
C ASP A 217 -4.45 8.13 -2.42
N TYR A 218 -4.33 7.04 -3.18
CA TYR A 218 -4.78 6.99 -4.57
C TYR A 218 -5.22 5.59 -4.99
N VAL A 219 -6.06 5.56 -6.03
CA VAL A 219 -6.48 4.34 -6.70
C VAL A 219 -6.70 4.60 -8.20
N CYS A 220 -6.43 3.59 -9.00
CA CYS A 220 -6.53 3.60 -10.45
C CYS A 220 -7.58 2.61 -10.92
N VAL A 221 -8.20 2.93 -12.06
CA VAL A 221 -9.28 2.16 -12.65
C VAL A 221 -9.09 2.17 -14.16
N GLU A 222 -9.28 1.01 -14.77
CA GLU A 222 -9.30 0.88 -16.23
C GLU A 222 -10.69 1.23 -16.74
N SER A 223 -10.78 2.00 -17.83
CA SER A 223 -12.08 2.42 -18.35
C SER A 223 -12.98 1.27 -18.81
N SER A 224 -12.43 0.07 -19.00
CA SER A 224 -13.17 -1.17 -19.28
C SER A 224 -14.20 -1.50 -18.19
N LEU A 225 -13.90 -1.15 -16.92
CA LEU A 225 -14.77 -1.37 -15.77
C LEU A 225 -15.93 -0.38 -15.68
N LEU A 226 -15.86 0.73 -16.41
CA LEU A 226 -16.92 1.76 -16.42
C LEU A 226 -18.06 1.37 -17.37
N GLY A 227 -17.85 0.41 -18.26
CA GLY A 227 -18.81 0.04 -19.31
C GLY A 227 -19.31 1.25 -20.08
N ASP A 228 -20.63 1.41 -20.16
CA ASP A 228 -21.31 2.52 -20.84
C ASP A 228 -21.04 3.90 -20.21
N SER A 229 -20.52 3.95 -18.98
CA SER A 229 -20.18 5.20 -18.28
C SER A 229 -18.85 5.82 -18.72
N SER A 230 -18.03 5.08 -19.49
CA SER A 230 -16.75 5.57 -20.02
C SER A 230 -16.91 6.68 -21.07
N GLY A 231 -18.12 6.81 -21.64
CA GLY A 231 -18.42 7.68 -22.77
C GLY A 231 -17.89 7.11 -24.10
N PRO A 232 -18.10 7.80 -25.24
CA PRO A 232 -17.69 7.31 -26.57
C PRO A 232 -16.17 7.43 -26.83
N CYS A 233 -15.34 7.43 -25.78
CA CYS A 233 -13.92 7.72 -25.88
C CYS A 233 -13.09 6.44 -26.00
N ALA A 234 -11.90 6.57 -26.60
CA ALA A 234 -10.89 5.53 -26.55
C ALA A 234 -10.63 5.10 -25.10
N PRO A 235 -10.28 3.84 -24.86
CA PRO A 235 -10.14 3.36 -23.50
C PRO A 235 -8.95 4.06 -22.82
N HIS A 236 -9.07 4.33 -21.54
CA HIS A 236 -8.17 5.21 -20.79
C HIS A 236 -8.10 4.79 -19.31
N TYR A 237 -7.25 5.46 -18.55
CA TYR A 237 -7.19 5.28 -17.10
C TYR A 237 -7.95 6.38 -16.38
N GLU A 238 -8.70 6.00 -15.36
CA GLU A 238 -9.24 6.92 -14.36
C GLU A 238 -8.44 6.77 -13.08
N VAL A 239 -7.98 7.88 -12.52
CA VAL A 239 -7.15 7.93 -11.32
C VAL A 239 -7.86 8.80 -10.30
N PHE A 240 -8.13 8.24 -9.14
CA PHE A 240 -8.75 8.93 -8.02
C PHE A 240 -7.67 9.20 -6.97
N VAL A 241 -7.50 10.47 -6.59
CA VAL A 241 -6.49 10.90 -5.61
C VAL A 241 -7.14 11.66 -4.48
N GLU A 242 -6.76 11.34 -3.24
CA GLU A 242 -7.05 12.16 -2.06
C GLU A 242 -5.81 12.97 -1.74
N LEU A 243 -5.93 14.30 -1.85
CA LEU A 243 -4.84 15.23 -1.64
C LEU A 243 -5.14 16.16 -0.48
N GLN A 244 -4.12 16.45 0.32
CA GLN A 244 -4.15 17.52 1.30
C GLN A 244 -3.50 18.77 0.69
N GLY A 245 -4.11 19.95 0.93
CA GLY A 245 -3.58 21.25 0.52
C GLY A 245 -4.05 21.78 -0.84
N LEU A 246 -4.71 20.95 -1.65
CA LEU A 246 -5.38 21.36 -2.89
C LEU A 246 -6.90 21.22 -2.76
N ARG A 247 -7.64 22.23 -3.25
CA ARG A 247 -9.12 22.22 -3.29
C ARG A 247 -9.67 21.78 -4.65
N ASP A 248 -8.90 21.97 -5.70
CA ASP A 248 -9.29 21.67 -7.07
C ASP A 248 -8.04 21.35 -7.90
N LEU A 249 -8.22 20.58 -8.98
CA LEU A 249 -7.20 20.24 -9.96
C LEU A 249 -7.41 21.07 -11.23
N SER A 250 -6.39 21.83 -11.60
CA SER A 250 -6.33 22.50 -12.90
C SER A 250 -6.10 21.51 -14.05
N GLU A 251 -6.56 21.83 -15.25
CA GLU A 251 -6.28 21.03 -16.46
C GLU A 251 -4.77 20.83 -16.67
N GLY A 252 -3.96 21.84 -16.35
CA GLY A 252 -2.49 21.74 -16.42
C GLY A 252 -1.92 20.69 -15.47
N GLN A 253 -2.49 20.50 -14.28
CA GLN A 253 -2.08 19.43 -13.36
C GLN A 253 -2.46 18.05 -13.89
N ARG A 254 -3.69 17.90 -14.40
CA ARG A 254 -4.14 16.65 -15.04
C ARG A 254 -3.24 16.28 -16.22
N TYR A 255 -2.90 17.25 -17.06
CA TYR A 255 -2.01 17.06 -18.21
C TYR A 255 -0.58 16.67 -17.79
N LYS A 256 -0.04 17.27 -16.72
CA LYS A 256 1.32 16.93 -16.23
C LYS A 256 1.45 15.46 -15.81
N LEU A 257 0.40 14.88 -15.21
CA LEU A 257 0.41 13.46 -14.86
C LEU A 257 0.42 12.58 -16.12
N ASP A 258 -0.44 12.87 -17.10
CA ASP A 258 -0.46 12.18 -18.40
C ASP A 258 0.91 12.28 -19.10
N GLN A 259 1.53 13.46 -19.06
CA GLN A 259 2.87 13.68 -19.61
C GLN A 259 3.94 12.84 -18.89
N CYS A 260 3.92 12.80 -17.56
CA CYS A 260 4.88 11.99 -16.79
C CYS A 260 4.80 10.51 -17.20
N LEU A 261 3.57 9.98 -17.34
CA LEU A 261 3.37 8.60 -17.79
C LEU A 261 3.85 8.37 -19.23
N GLN A 262 3.63 9.32 -20.14
CA GLN A 262 4.14 9.22 -21.50
C GLN A 262 5.68 9.20 -21.55
N GLU A 263 6.34 9.94 -20.66
CA GLU A 263 7.81 9.94 -20.56
C GLU A 263 8.35 8.63 -19.98
N ASP A 264 7.70 8.07 -18.97
CA ASP A 264 8.16 6.87 -18.28
C ASP A 264 7.81 5.57 -19.04
N PHE A 265 6.76 5.60 -19.88
CA PHE A 265 6.26 4.43 -20.61
C PHE A 265 6.13 4.71 -22.11
N PRO A 266 7.16 4.33 -22.90
CA PRO A 266 7.16 4.53 -24.36
C PRO A 266 6.00 3.86 -25.10
N VAL A 267 5.56 2.68 -24.63
CA VAL A 267 4.43 1.95 -25.22
C VAL A 267 3.11 2.71 -25.00
N TYR A 268 2.88 3.18 -23.77
CA TYR A 268 1.74 4.04 -23.44
C TYR A 268 1.75 5.31 -24.30
N LYS A 269 2.90 6.00 -24.42
CA LYS A 269 3.06 7.17 -25.29
C LYS A 269 2.73 6.89 -26.75
N SER A 270 3.18 5.75 -27.28
CA SER A 270 2.88 5.33 -28.66
C SER A 270 1.37 5.14 -28.87
N PHE A 271 0.68 4.49 -27.93
CA PHE A 271 -0.76 4.29 -28.02
C PHE A 271 -1.58 5.57 -27.78
N ARG A 272 -1.12 6.46 -26.90
CA ARG A 272 -1.69 7.81 -26.72
C ARG A 272 -1.57 8.64 -28.00
N PHE A 273 -0.40 8.63 -28.64
CA PHE A 273 -0.16 9.34 -29.91
C PHE A 273 -1.01 8.79 -31.06
N LYS A 274 -1.18 7.46 -31.13
CA LYS A 274 -2.05 6.80 -32.13
C LYS A 274 -3.55 6.94 -31.84
N GLY A 275 -3.94 7.55 -30.72
CA GLY A 275 -5.34 7.64 -30.29
C GLY A 275 -5.96 6.30 -29.87
N SER A 276 -5.15 5.25 -29.69
CA SER A 276 -5.61 3.94 -29.22
C SER A 276 -5.92 3.92 -27.73
N ILE A 277 -5.27 4.81 -26.97
CA ILE A 277 -5.57 5.09 -25.56
C ILE A 277 -5.97 6.56 -25.42
N GLY A 278 -7.08 6.82 -24.73
CA GLY A 278 -7.58 8.16 -24.44
C GLY A 278 -6.73 8.89 -23.39
N PRO A 279 -6.94 10.20 -23.19
CA PRO A 279 -6.26 10.94 -22.13
C PRO A 279 -6.60 10.38 -20.75
N LEU A 280 -5.61 10.33 -19.87
CA LEU A 280 -5.82 9.97 -18.47
C LEU A 280 -6.78 10.97 -17.81
N ARG A 281 -7.77 10.45 -17.08
CA ARG A 281 -8.68 11.26 -16.26
C ARG A 281 -8.25 11.19 -14.80
N LEU A 282 -7.98 12.35 -14.23
CA LEU A 282 -7.58 12.49 -12.84
C LEU A 282 -8.71 13.18 -12.07
N HIS A 283 -9.15 12.52 -11.01
CA HIS A 283 -10.24 12.92 -10.14
C HIS A 283 -9.72 13.16 -8.71
N LEU A 284 -10.06 14.31 -8.16
CA LEU A 284 -9.85 14.64 -6.76
C LEU A 284 -11.05 14.13 -5.95
N VAL A 285 -10.79 13.33 -4.93
CA VAL A 285 -11.83 12.86 -4.01
C VAL A 285 -11.81 13.62 -2.70
N GLY A 286 -12.95 13.65 -2.03
CA GLY A 286 -13.09 14.30 -0.73
C GLY A 286 -12.35 13.59 0.40
N THR A 287 -12.03 14.36 1.43
CA THR A 287 -11.35 13.88 2.63
C THR A 287 -12.11 12.73 3.26
N GLY A 288 -11.43 11.62 3.54
CA GLY A 288 -12.03 10.42 4.13
C GLY A 288 -12.76 9.51 3.14
N ALA A 289 -12.67 9.76 1.83
CA ALA A 289 -13.18 8.84 0.80
C ALA A 289 -12.48 7.49 0.87
N PHE A 290 -11.15 7.49 1.01
CA PHE A 290 -10.38 6.25 1.12
C PHE A 290 -10.59 5.52 2.46
N THR A 291 -10.97 6.24 3.52
CA THR A 291 -11.36 5.60 4.79
C THR A 291 -12.62 4.75 4.59
N ARG A 292 -13.65 5.31 3.96
CA ARG A 292 -14.88 4.57 3.61
C ARG A 292 -14.62 3.42 2.65
N LEU A 293 -13.71 3.60 1.69
CA LEU A 293 -13.32 2.54 0.76
C LEU A 293 -12.64 1.37 1.47
N ARG A 294 -11.78 1.64 2.46
CA ARG A 294 -11.16 0.60 3.31
C ARG A 294 -12.17 -0.11 4.19
N GLU A 295 -13.13 0.60 4.75
CA GLU A 295 -14.21 -0.01 5.52
C GLU A 295 -15.04 -0.97 4.66
N ALA A 296 -15.33 -0.60 3.40
CA ALA A 296 -16.06 -1.45 2.46
C ALA A 296 -15.28 -2.70 2.02
N LEU A 297 -13.94 -2.62 1.95
CA LEU A 297 -13.08 -3.76 1.65
C LEU A 297 -13.09 -4.83 2.75
N GLY A 298 -13.38 -4.44 4.00
CA GLY A 298 -13.54 -5.35 5.14
C GLY A 298 -12.27 -6.12 5.53
N SER A 299 -11.61 -5.69 6.63
CA SER A 299 -10.42 -6.33 7.25
C SER A 299 -9.06 -5.92 6.63
N PRO A 300 -7.90 -6.14 7.30
CA PRO A 300 -6.66 -5.39 7.06
C PRO A 300 -5.87 -5.92 5.86
N VAL A 301 -6.48 -5.88 4.68
CA VAL A 301 -5.79 -6.10 3.42
C VAL A 301 -5.14 -4.78 3.02
N PRO A 302 -3.92 -4.80 2.45
CA PRO A 302 -3.36 -3.61 1.84
C PRO A 302 -4.31 -3.02 0.79
N MET A 303 -4.34 -1.69 0.71
CA MET A 303 -5.22 -0.99 -0.21
C MET A 303 -4.89 -1.39 -1.67
N PRO A 304 -5.84 -1.96 -2.44
CA PRO A 304 -5.61 -2.23 -3.84
C PRO A 304 -5.44 -0.91 -4.60
N ARG A 305 -4.45 -0.85 -5.49
CA ARG A 305 -4.17 0.31 -6.34
C ARG A 305 -4.90 0.28 -7.66
N VAL A 306 -5.28 -0.91 -8.12
CA VAL A 306 -6.11 -1.10 -9.31
C VAL A 306 -7.42 -1.74 -8.86
N LEU A 307 -8.52 -0.99 -8.93
CA LEU A 307 -9.85 -1.56 -8.66
C LEU A 307 -10.32 -2.35 -9.86
N ARG A 308 -10.95 -3.49 -9.58
CA ARG A 308 -11.61 -4.36 -10.57
C ARG A 308 -13.07 -4.63 -10.25
N GLU A 309 -13.57 -4.06 -9.15
CA GLU A 309 -14.93 -4.28 -8.66
C GLU A 309 -15.78 -3.03 -8.87
N GLU A 310 -16.91 -3.18 -9.56
CA GLU A 310 -17.82 -2.07 -9.83
C GLU A 310 -18.41 -1.45 -8.56
N GLN A 311 -18.61 -2.24 -7.50
CA GLN A 311 -19.19 -1.74 -6.25
C GLN A 311 -18.27 -0.71 -5.58
N LEU A 312 -16.97 -1.01 -5.52
CA LEU A 312 -15.94 -0.13 -4.99
C LEU A 312 -15.74 1.10 -5.87
N LEU A 313 -15.85 0.93 -7.19
CA LEU A 313 -15.80 2.03 -8.16
C LEU A 313 -16.93 3.05 -7.94
N ARG A 314 -18.18 2.58 -7.77
CA ARG A 314 -19.33 3.47 -7.49
C ARG A 314 -19.15 4.23 -6.18
N LEU A 315 -18.56 3.58 -5.17
CA LEU A 315 -18.29 4.22 -3.88
C LEU A 315 -17.28 5.36 -4.01
N ILE A 316 -16.17 5.16 -4.72
CA ILE A 316 -15.17 6.21 -4.90
C ILE A 316 -15.68 7.33 -5.82
N GLN A 317 -16.43 7.01 -6.88
CA GLN A 317 -17.04 7.98 -7.79
C GLN A 317 -18.04 8.91 -7.07
N SER A 318 -18.81 8.39 -6.11
CA SER A 318 -19.73 9.21 -5.31
C SER A 318 -19.03 10.26 -4.43
N SER A 319 -17.70 10.15 -4.29
CA SER A 319 -16.88 11.00 -3.44
C SER A 319 -15.99 11.97 -4.23
N VAL A 320 -16.15 12.03 -5.54
CA VAL A 320 -15.39 12.94 -6.43
C VAL A 320 -15.85 14.38 -6.23
N ILE A 321 -14.88 15.28 -6.10
CA ILE A 321 -15.08 16.73 -5.98
C ILE A 321 -14.77 17.42 -7.31
N SER A 322 -13.74 16.95 -8.03
CA SER A 322 -13.23 17.52 -9.30
C SER A 322 -12.55 16.45 -10.14
#